data_AF-A0AAV7ZAL9-F1
#
_entry.id   AF-A0AAV7ZAL9-F1
#
_cell.length_a   1.000
_cell.length_b   1.000
_cell.length_c   1.000
_cell.angle_alpha   90.00
_cell.angle_beta   90.00
_cell.angle_gamma   90.00
#
_symmetry.space_group_name_H-M   'P 1'
#
loop_
_entity.id
_entity.type
_entity.pdbx_description
1 polymer ?
#
loop_
_entity_poly.entity_id
_entity_poly.type
_entity_poly.pdbx_seq_one_letter_code
_entity_poly.pdbx_strand_id
1 'polypeptide(L)'
;MSQADSTIILSDNFTTDRKGTHVTLSNDNKTAKLTGLYAEAGWGSVRGETEMKSGSIYQVDFKIDTFVTGGLIRIGAVEYSKSQGGTISIGWIYDLSTARKKNPNTSWTSYGQTFQAGDIITVVLDLIEYNISYLKNGEDLGVAFSNIGQNRTWALLLNIDQKAGTQLTIL
;
A
#
# COMPACT_ATOMS: atom_id res chain seq x y z
N MET A 1 33.39 -6.99 -0.23
CA MET A 1 32.37 -7.95 0.25
C MET A 1 31.05 -7.43 -0.24
N SER A 2 30.42 -8.10 -1.22
CA SER A 2 29.05 -7.76 -1.62
C SER A 2 28.14 -8.09 -0.44
N GLN A 3 27.44 -7.09 0.08
CA GLN A 3 26.34 -7.34 1.00
C GLN A 3 25.31 -8.17 0.22
N ALA A 4 24.95 -9.35 0.71
CA ALA A 4 23.90 -10.14 0.08
C ALA A 4 22.63 -9.30 0.06
N ASP A 5 21.96 -9.23 -1.09
CA ASP A 5 20.66 -8.58 -1.24
C ASP A 5 19.68 -9.28 -0.29
N SER A 6 19.46 -8.69 0.89
CA SER A 6 18.59 -9.29 1.89
C SER A 6 17.15 -8.90 1.57
N THR A 7 16.38 -9.87 1.08
CA THR A 7 14.93 -9.76 1.09
C THR A 7 14.44 -9.82 2.54
N ILE A 8 13.74 -8.78 2.95
CA ILE A 8 13.12 -8.62 4.25
C ILE A 8 11.63 -8.87 4.08
N ILE A 9 11.15 -10.02 4.56
CA ILE A 9 9.71 -10.25 4.74
C ILE A 9 9.31 -9.50 6.01
N LEU A 10 8.48 -8.47 5.84
CA LEU A 10 8.16 -7.54 6.89
C LEU A 10 6.70 -7.69 7.31
N SER A 11 6.50 -7.99 8.59
CA SER A 11 5.21 -7.89 9.26
C SER A 11 5.11 -6.49 9.91
N ASP A 12 4.74 -5.49 9.09
CA ASP A 12 4.64 -4.08 9.50
C ASP A 12 3.36 -3.82 10.33
N ASN A 13 3.27 -2.65 10.94
CA ASN A 13 2.04 -2.15 11.56
C ASN A 13 1.61 -0.83 10.90
N PHE A 14 0.33 -0.54 10.90
CA PHE A 14 -0.15 0.78 10.50
C PHE A 14 0.11 1.80 11.61
N THR A 15 0.57 3.00 11.25
CA THR A 15 0.79 4.03 12.25
C THR A 15 -0.52 4.67 12.73
N THR A 16 -0.60 5.00 14.01
CA THR A 16 -1.74 5.71 14.60
C THR A 16 -1.73 7.22 14.35
N ASP A 17 -0.56 7.82 14.09
CA ASP A 17 -0.40 9.29 13.99
C ASP A 17 -0.59 9.83 12.56
N ARG A 18 -0.47 8.99 11.53
CA ARG A 18 -0.60 9.35 10.10
C ARG A 18 -1.65 8.51 9.40
N LYS A 19 -2.90 8.63 9.86
CA LYS A 19 -4.05 7.96 9.28
C LYS A 19 -5.24 8.90 9.10
N GLY A 20 -6.12 8.49 8.20
CA GLY A 20 -7.48 8.98 8.05
C GLY A 20 -8.29 8.99 9.33
N THR A 21 -9.12 10.01 9.49
CA THR A 21 -10.13 10.07 10.56
C THR A 21 -11.12 8.91 10.48
N HIS A 22 -11.38 8.41 9.27
CA HIS A 22 -12.30 7.29 9.01
C HIS A 22 -11.61 5.93 8.97
N VAL A 23 -10.29 5.86 9.17
CA VAL A 23 -9.56 4.60 9.31
C VAL A 23 -9.49 4.25 10.79
N THR A 24 -10.08 3.13 11.16
CA THR A 24 -9.89 2.52 12.49
C THR A 24 -8.86 1.40 12.39
N LEU A 25 -8.02 1.31 13.40
CA LEU A 25 -6.98 0.29 13.50
C LEU A 25 -7.35 -0.69 14.62
N SER A 26 -7.04 -1.96 14.41
CA SER A 26 -7.25 -3.05 15.38
C SER A 26 -6.18 -4.13 15.17
N ASN A 27 -6.20 -5.19 16.00
CA ASN A 27 -5.23 -6.29 15.94
C ASN A 27 -3.78 -5.75 16.02
N ASP A 28 -3.48 -5.03 17.10
CA ASP A 28 -2.20 -4.36 17.31
C ASP A 28 -1.76 -3.48 16.11
N ASN A 29 -2.74 -2.74 15.57
CA ASN A 29 -2.60 -1.88 14.41
C ASN A 29 -2.27 -2.58 13.08
N LYS A 30 -2.45 -3.90 12.97
CA LYS A 30 -2.28 -4.62 11.70
C LYS A 30 -3.50 -4.57 10.79
N THR A 31 -4.69 -4.36 11.35
CA THR A 31 -5.94 -4.35 10.59
C THR A 31 -6.46 -2.92 10.45
N ALA A 32 -6.59 -2.44 9.22
CA ALA A 32 -7.20 -1.15 8.90
C ALA A 32 -8.61 -1.35 8.33
N LYS A 33 -9.59 -0.63 8.90
CA LYS A 33 -11.00 -0.67 8.48
C LYS A 33 -11.55 0.73 8.27
N LEU A 34 -12.26 0.92 7.15
CA LEU A 34 -12.98 2.16 6.88
C LEU A 34 -14.32 2.17 7.63
N THR A 35 -14.60 3.23 8.38
CA THR A 35 -15.84 3.36 9.19
C THR A 35 -16.78 4.49 8.74
N GLY A 36 -16.34 5.43 7.90
CA GLY A 36 -17.14 6.58 7.43
C GLY A 36 -17.77 6.41 6.03
N LEU A 37 -18.81 7.21 5.73
CA LEU A 37 -19.54 7.22 4.45
C LEU A 37 -19.08 8.35 3.51
N TYR A 38 -19.30 8.18 2.20
CA TYR A 38 -18.88 9.03 1.06
C TYR A 38 -18.96 10.57 1.21
N ALA A 39 -19.83 11.13 2.07
CA ALA A 39 -19.99 12.58 2.19
C ALA A 39 -18.83 13.26 2.94
N GLU A 40 -18.02 12.49 3.66
CA GLU A 40 -16.84 12.96 4.41
C GLU A 40 -15.56 12.52 3.68
N ALA A 41 -15.43 12.89 2.40
CA ALA A 41 -14.41 12.46 1.43
C ALA A 41 -12.93 12.73 1.79
N GLY A 42 -12.60 13.01 3.04
CA GLY A 42 -11.24 13.28 3.49
C GLY A 42 -10.64 12.07 4.18
N TRP A 43 -9.70 11.39 3.51
CA TRP A 43 -8.76 10.43 4.09
C TRP A 43 -9.32 9.09 4.58
N GLY A 44 -9.36 8.13 3.67
CA GLY A 44 -9.35 6.70 3.98
C GLY A 44 -7.96 6.06 3.93
N SER A 45 -6.88 6.82 4.12
CA SER A 45 -5.51 6.28 3.98
C SER A 45 -4.76 6.18 5.29
N VAL A 46 -3.79 5.28 5.32
CA VAL A 46 -2.88 5.06 6.43
C VAL A 46 -1.55 4.54 5.88
N ARG A 47 -0.44 4.86 6.55
CA ARG A 47 0.87 4.31 6.18
C ARG A 47 1.36 3.27 7.19
N GLY A 48 2.34 2.47 6.78
CA GLY A 48 3.12 1.62 7.67
C GLY A 48 4.02 2.43 8.61
N GLU A 49 4.41 1.84 9.75
CA GLU A 49 5.34 2.41 10.73
C GLU A 49 6.79 2.28 10.29
N THR A 50 7.12 1.22 9.56
CA THR A 50 8.50 0.89 9.21
C THR A 50 9.13 1.87 8.22
N GLU A 51 10.33 2.34 8.55
CA GLU A 51 11.21 3.07 7.64
C GLU A 51 11.96 2.12 6.71
N MET A 52 11.54 2.02 5.45
CA MET A 52 12.19 1.20 4.43
C MET A 52 13.30 1.99 3.72
N LYS A 53 14.54 1.49 3.75
CA LYS A 53 15.74 2.21 3.31
C LYS A 53 16.44 1.49 2.15
N SER A 54 17.23 2.24 1.39
CA SER A 54 18.02 1.72 0.25
C SER A 54 18.92 0.55 0.63
N GLY A 55 19.13 -0.37 -0.33
CA GLY A 55 19.99 -1.54 -0.15
C GLY A 55 19.27 -2.79 0.37
N SER A 56 17.94 -2.80 0.32
CA SER A 56 17.14 -3.97 0.71
C SER A 56 15.88 -4.09 -0.14
N ILE A 57 15.34 -5.29 -0.20
CA ILE A 57 14.03 -5.57 -0.79
C ILE A 57 13.06 -5.82 0.35
N TYR A 58 11.95 -5.09 0.42
CA TYR A 58 10.91 -5.30 1.43
C TYR A 58 9.71 -5.98 0.79
N GLN A 59 9.20 -7.04 1.42
CA GLN A 59 7.97 -7.71 1.02
C GLN A 59 6.95 -7.65 2.15
N VAL A 60 5.75 -7.14 1.86
CA VAL A 60 4.66 -7.04 2.85
C VAL A 60 3.38 -7.58 2.26
N ASP A 61 2.76 -8.51 2.98
CA ASP A 61 1.53 -9.17 2.57
C ASP A 61 0.31 -8.48 3.20
N PHE A 62 -0.65 -8.13 2.35
CA PHE A 62 -1.96 -7.63 2.74
C PHE A 62 -3.02 -8.67 2.42
N LYS A 63 -3.72 -9.16 3.44
CA LYS A 63 -4.94 -9.93 3.24
C LYS A 63 -6.13 -9.00 3.11
N ILE A 64 -6.91 -9.16 2.05
CA ILE A 64 -8.20 -8.48 1.88
C ILE A 64 -9.25 -9.21 2.72
N ASP A 65 -9.48 -8.81 3.96
CA ASP A 65 -10.45 -9.51 4.81
C ASP A 65 -11.89 -9.22 4.40
N THR A 66 -12.20 -8.00 3.98
CA THR A 66 -13.54 -7.62 3.55
C THR A 66 -13.46 -6.56 2.46
N PHE A 67 -14.15 -6.81 1.34
CA PHE A 67 -14.35 -5.84 0.28
C PHE A 67 -15.84 -5.59 0.11
N VAL A 68 -16.26 -4.33 0.29
CA VAL A 68 -17.65 -3.93 0.06
C VAL A 68 -17.78 -3.40 -1.36
N THR A 69 -18.69 -3.97 -2.15
CA THR A 69 -18.89 -3.64 -3.57
C THR A 69 -19.04 -2.14 -3.81
N GLY A 70 -18.27 -1.61 -4.76
CA GLY A 70 -18.16 -0.18 -5.04
C GLY A 70 -17.20 0.56 -4.11
N GLY A 71 -16.50 -0.15 -3.22
CA GLY A 71 -15.38 0.36 -2.45
C GLY A 71 -14.12 0.44 -3.30
N LEU A 72 -13.14 1.20 -2.83
CA LEU A 72 -11.83 1.27 -3.46
C LEU A 72 -10.75 0.84 -2.49
N ILE A 73 -9.86 -0.04 -2.94
CA ILE A 73 -8.65 -0.42 -2.23
C ILE A 73 -7.46 -0.03 -3.10
N ARG A 74 -6.50 0.68 -2.52
CA ARG A 74 -5.27 1.06 -3.20
C ARG A 74 -4.09 0.83 -2.26
N ILE A 75 -3.07 0.17 -2.76
CA ILE A 75 -1.89 -0.21 -1.99
C ILE A 75 -0.65 0.29 -2.74
N GLY A 76 0.39 0.66 -2.01
CA GLY A 76 1.69 0.93 -2.58
C GLY A 76 2.65 1.52 -1.58
N ALA A 77 3.45 2.48 -2.02
CA ALA A 77 4.48 3.12 -1.19
C ALA A 77 4.44 4.64 -1.29
N VAL A 78 4.90 5.29 -0.22
CA VAL A 78 5.07 6.74 -0.13
C VAL A 78 6.42 7.05 0.50
N GLU A 79 6.99 8.19 0.13
CA GLU A 79 8.19 8.70 0.80
C GLU A 79 7.85 9.00 2.27
N TYR A 80 8.63 8.46 3.20
CA TYR A 80 8.37 8.49 4.65
C TYR A 80 8.20 9.92 5.20
N SER A 81 8.96 10.86 4.63
CA SER A 81 8.91 12.29 4.98
C SER A 81 7.59 12.97 4.58
N LYS A 82 6.89 12.45 3.55
CA LYS A 82 5.63 12.99 3.03
C LYS A 82 4.48 12.54 3.92
N SER A 83 4.45 13.18 5.08
CA SER A 83 3.73 12.83 6.29
C SER A 83 2.31 13.42 6.39
N GLN A 84 1.63 13.71 5.28
CA GLN A 84 0.20 14.05 5.31
C GLN A 84 -0.61 12.80 4.95
N GLY A 85 -0.84 11.96 5.95
CA GLY A 85 -1.40 10.61 5.85
C GLY A 85 -2.77 10.50 5.18
N GLY A 86 -2.86 10.58 3.85
CA GLY A 86 -4.19 10.43 3.28
C GLY A 86 -4.42 10.64 1.80
N THR A 87 -3.56 11.37 1.08
CA THR A 87 -3.87 11.66 -0.32
C THR A 87 -3.18 10.70 -1.26
N ILE A 88 -3.98 9.99 -2.06
CA ILE A 88 -3.55 9.16 -3.19
C ILE A 88 -2.68 9.93 -4.21
N SER A 89 -2.56 11.25 -4.09
CA SER A 89 -1.81 12.11 -5.01
C SER A 89 -0.30 12.12 -4.75
N ILE A 90 0.17 11.64 -3.59
CA ILE A 90 1.60 11.68 -3.23
C ILE A 90 2.29 10.32 -3.23
N GLY A 91 1.52 9.23 -3.37
CA GLY A 91 2.03 7.86 -3.38
C GLY A 91 2.20 7.26 -4.77
N TRP A 92 2.98 6.19 -4.82
CA TRP A 92 3.07 5.27 -5.95
C TRP A 92 2.15 4.09 -5.66
N ILE A 93 0.99 4.07 -6.30
CA ILE A 93 -0.13 3.22 -5.87
C ILE A 93 -0.70 2.37 -6.99
N TYR A 94 -1.09 1.17 -6.61
CA TYR A 94 -1.91 0.26 -7.38
C TYR A 94 -3.34 0.28 -6.81
N ASP A 95 -4.29 0.74 -7.63
CA ASP A 95 -5.73 0.66 -7.37
C ASP A 95 -6.23 -0.73 -7.74
N LEU A 96 -6.46 -1.53 -6.70
CA LEU A 96 -6.85 -2.91 -6.77
C LEU A 96 -8.23 -3.05 -7.43
N SER A 97 -9.14 -2.14 -7.09
CA SER A 97 -10.53 -2.16 -7.54
C SER A 97 -10.69 -1.90 -9.03
N THR A 98 -9.73 -1.21 -9.66
CA THR A 98 -9.78 -0.84 -11.09
C THR A 98 -8.66 -1.43 -11.94
N ALA A 99 -7.77 -2.25 -11.35
CA ALA A 99 -6.61 -2.83 -12.03
C ALA A 99 -5.65 -1.78 -12.63
N ARG A 100 -5.55 -0.59 -12.01
CA ARG A 100 -4.81 0.56 -12.53
C ARG A 100 -3.77 1.04 -11.55
N LYS A 101 -2.69 1.63 -12.07
CA LYS A 101 -1.63 2.22 -11.28
C LYS A 101 -1.48 3.71 -11.57
N LYS A 102 -0.98 4.46 -10.59
CA LYS A 102 -0.49 5.82 -10.80
C LYS A 102 0.63 6.16 -9.83
N ASN A 103 1.46 7.12 -10.22
CA ASN A 103 2.36 7.80 -9.31
C ASN A 103 1.99 9.30 -9.24
N PRO A 104 2.68 10.11 -8.42
CA PRO A 104 2.33 11.53 -8.24
C PRO A 104 2.36 12.37 -9.52
N ASN A 105 3.08 11.93 -10.54
CA ASN A 105 3.37 12.70 -11.75
C ASN A 105 2.68 12.13 -13.00
N THR A 106 1.82 11.12 -12.86
CA THR A 106 1.20 10.44 -14.01
C THR A 106 -0.31 10.32 -13.86
N SER A 107 -0.99 10.20 -15.00
CA SER A 107 -2.36 9.70 -15.07
C SER A 107 -2.43 8.21 -14.73
N TRP A 108 -3.64 7.74 -14.43
CA TRP A 108 -3.91 6.31 -14.25
C TRP A 108 -3.65 5.52 -15.52
N THR A 109 -2.96 4.38 -15.40
CA THR A 109 -2.70 3.44 -16.50
C THR A 109 -3.02 2.01 -16.06
N SER A 110 -3.33 1.13 -17.02
CA SER A 110 -3.55 -0.29 -16.75
C SER A 110 -2.27 -0.97 -16.24
N TYR A 111 -2.40 -1.98 -15.39
CA TYR A 111 -1.25 -2.71 -14.87
C TYR A 111 -1.55 -4.18 -14.56
N GLY A 112 -2.34 -4.44 -13.52
CA GLY A 112 -2.51 -5.80 -12.99
C GLY A 112 -3.93 -6.33 -13.19
N GLN A 113 -4.40 -7.06 -12.18
CA GLN A 113 -5.71 -7.71 -12.14
C GLN A 113 -6.65 -6.99 -11.14
N THR A 114 -7.91 -7.43 -11.04
CA THR A 114 -8.80 -7.05 -9.93
C THR A 114 -8.77 -8.11 -8.84
N PHE A 115 -9.43 -7.83 -7.71
CA PHE A 115 -9.31 -8.61 -6.47
C PHE A 115 -10.66 -8.81 -5.79
N GLN A 116 -10.66 -9.75 -4.84
CA GLN A 116 -11.80 -10.05 -3.99
C GLN A 116 -11.36 -10.29 -2.54
N ALA A 117 -12.32 -10.34 -1.63
CA ALA A 117 -12.05 -10.74 -0.26
C ALA A 117 -11.43 -12.15 -0.23
N GLY A 118 -10.43 -12.34 0.61
CA GLY A 118 -9.63 -13.55 0.74
C GLY A 118 -8.31 -13.51 -0.05
N ASP A 119 -8.17 -12.65 -1.06
CA ASP A 119 -6.90 -12.50 -1.79
C ASP A 119 -5.81 -11.93 -0.87
N ILE A 120 -4.57 -12.39 -1.09
CA ILE A 120 -3.34 -11.85 -0.49
C ILE A 120 -2.58 -11.07 -1.55
N ILE A 121 -2.28 -9.82 -1.23
CA ILE A 121 -1.51 -8.90 -2.09
C ILE A 121 -0.17 -8.63 -1.44
N THR A 122 0.89 -9.10 -2.07
CA THR A 122 2.25 -8.77 -1.65
C THR A 122 2.67 -7.48 -2.33
N VAL A 123 3.15 -6.51 -1.55
CA VAL A 123 3.89 -5.36 -2.07
C VAL A 123 5.37 -5.69 -2.00
N VAL A 124 6.06 -5.62 -3.14
CA VAL A 124 7.51 -5.76 -3.19
C VAL A 124 8.09 -4.38 -3.47
N LEU A 125 8.81 -3.85 -2.49
CA LEU A 125 9.55 -2.60 -2.60
C LEU A 125 11.04 -2.93 -2.72
N ASP A 126 11.53 -2.98 -3.94
CA ASP A 126 12.94 -3.20 -4.25
C ASP A 126 13.68 -1.86 -4.19
N LEU A 127 14.42 -1.61 -3.10
CA LEU A 127 15.23 -0.41 -2.93
C LEU A 127 16.71 -0.62 -3.29
N ILE A 128 17.01 -1.67 -4.04
CA ILE A 128 18.28 -1.90 -4.72
C ILE A 128 18.15 -1.43 -6.17
N GLU A 129 17.11 -1.91 -6.87
CA GLU A 129 16.78 -1.51 -8.24
C GLU A 129 15.80 -0.33 -8.32
N TYR A 130 15.23 0.07 -7.18
CA TYR A 130 14.27 1.17 -7.08
C TYR A 130 12.98 0.91 -7.88
N ASN A 131 12.43 -0.28 -7.68
CA ASN A 131 11.21 -0.77 -8.30
C ASN A 131 10.12 -1.04 -7.25
N ILE A 132 8.86 -0.97 -7.69
CA ILE A 132 7.71 -1.51 -6.96
C ILE A 132 7.03 -2.52 -7.86
N SER A 133 6.83 -3.74 -7.36
CA SER A 133 6.01 -4.78 -7.98
C SER A 133 5.01 -5.33 -6.97
N TYR A 134 4.06 -6.13 -7.48
CA TYR A 134 3.01 -6.72 -6.66
C TYR A 134 2.84 -8.19 -7.01
N LEU A 135 2.52 -9.01 -6.01
CA LEU A 135 2.05 -10.36 -6.23
C LEU A 135 0.58 -10.46 -5.81
N LYS A 136 -0.18 -11.31 -6.49
CA LYS A 136 -1.53 -11.73 -6.08
C LYS A 136 -1.51 -13.21 -5.78
N ASN A 137 -1.75 -13.60 -4.53
CA ASN A 137 -1.74 -15.01 -4.11
C ASN A 137 -0.46 -15.75 -4.56
N GLY A 138 0.69 -15.05 -4.54
CA GLY A 138 1.99 -15.57 -4.99
C GLY A 138 2.26 -15.45 -6.50
N GLU A 139 1.30 -15.04 -7.34
CA GLU A 139 1.53 -14.77 -8.76
C GLU A 139 2.12 -13.37 -8.96
N ASP A 140 3.30 -13.28 -9.58
CA ASP A 140 3.97 -12.00 -9.92
C ASP A 140 3.23 -11.26 -11.04
N LEU A 141 2.82 -10.00 -10.77
CA LEU A 141 2.15 -9.12 -11.71
C LEU A 141 3.11 -8.24 -12.52
N GLY A 142 4.42 -8.41 -12.33
CA GLY A 142 5.49 -7.66 -12.98
C GLY A 142 5.76 -6.30 -12.33
N VAL A 143 6.72 -5.53 -12.85
CA VAL A 143 7.08 -4.22 -12.30
C VAL A 143 5.96 -3.20 -12.54
N ALA A 144 5.37 -2.67 -11.47
CA ALA A 144 4.41 -1.57 -11.54
C ALA A 144 5.13 -0.25 -11.82
N PHE A 145 6.22 -0.01 -11.09
CA PHE A 145 6.91 1.26 -11.11
C PHE A 145 8.40 1.03 -11.09
N SER A 146 9.11 1.76 -11.96
CA SER A 146 10.56 1.80 -11.99
C SER A 146 11.08 3.19 -11.73
N ASN A 147 12.34 3.28 -11.31
CA ASN A 147 13.02 4.53 -10.98
C ASN A 147 12.27 5.33 -9.90
N ILE A 148 11.75 4.64 -8.88
CA ILE A 148 11.24 5.35 -7.70
C ILE A 148 12.41 6.11 -7.05
N GLY A 149 12.16 7.28 -6.47
CA GLY A 149 13.22 8.18 -6.00
C GLY A 149 14.28 7.48 -5.13
N GLN A 150 15.54 7.57 -5.56
CA GLN A 150 16.69 6.92 -4.91
C GLN A 150 17.13 7.65 -3.63
N ASN A 151 17.80 6.93 -2.72
CA ASN A 151 18.31 7.46 -1.44
C ASN A 151 17.23 8.14 -0.59
N ARG A 152 16.01 7.61 -0.64
CA ARG A 152 14.86 8.06 0.16
C ARG A 152 14.46 6.97 1.15
N THR A 153 13.85 7.40 2.24
CA THR A 153 13.13 6.49 3.14
C THR A 153 11.69 6.36 2.65
N TRP A 154 11.18 5.14 2.63
CA TRP A 154 9.83 4.80 2.17
C TRP A 154 9.01 4.18 3.30
N ALA A 155 7.69 4.21 3.15
CA ALA A 155 6.73 3.45 3.95
C ALA A 155 5.67 2.86 3.03
N LEU A 156 5.02 1.80 3.48
CA LEU A 156 3.79 1.31 2.86
C LEU A 156 2.69 2.36 2.94
N LEU A 157 1.81 2.35 1.96
CA LEU A 157 0.61 3.17 1.90
C LEU A 157 -0.59 2.28 1.58
N LEU A 158 -1.62 2.36 2.42
CA LEU A 158 -2.94 1.80 2.16
C LEU A 158 -3.94 2.95 2.04
N ASN A 159 -4.83 2.87 1.06
CA ASN A 159 -6.03 3.68 0.96
C ASN A 159 -7.24 2.75 0.79
N ILE A 160 -8.19 2.87 1.70
CA ILE A 160 -9.50 2.21 1.67
C ILE A 160 -10.55 3.30 1.65
N ASP A 161 -11.36 3.33 0.61
CA ASP A 161 -12.23 4.47 0.32
C ASP A 161 -13.62 3.99 -0.09
N GLN A 162 -14.55 4.93 -0.13
CA GLN A 162 -15.90 4.81 -0.69
C GLN A 162 -16.87 3.95 0.14
N LYS A 163 -16.50 2.75 0.58
CA LYS A 163 -17.44 1.85 1.26
C LYS A 163 -16.95 1.44 2.64
N ALA A 164 -17.60 2.00 3.66
CA ALA A 164 -17.45 1.58 5.04
C ALA A 164 -17.61 0.07 5.18
N GLY A 165 -16.80 -0.55 6.04
CA GLY A 165 -16.72 -2.00 6.21
C GLY A 165 -15.60 -2.64 5.40
N THR A 166 -15.05 -1.98 4.38
CA THR A 166 -13.83 -2.46 3.70
C THR A 166 -12.67 -2.51 4.70
N GLN A 167 -11.98 -3.65 4.77
CA GLN A 167 -10.87 -3.85 5.70
C GLN A 167 -9.79 -4.77 5.13
N LEU A 168 -8.54 -4.49 5.50
CA LEU A 168 -7.37 -5.30 5.18
C LEU A 168 -6.48 -5.47 6.41
N THR A 169 -5.73 -6.57 6.42
CA THR A 169 -4.77 -6.89 7.48
C THR A 169 -3.38 -7.12 6.89
N ILE A 170 -2.36 -6.49 7.49
CA ILE A 170 -0.95 -6.85 7.26
C ILE A 170 -0.67 -8.17 7.97
N LEU A 171 -0.07 -9.15 7.28
CA LEU A 171 0.24 -10.47 7.84
C LEU A 171 1.53 -10.46 8.69
#